data_AF-A0A849WGB5-F1
#
_entry.id   AF-A0A849WGB5-F1
#
_cell.length_a   1.000
_cell.length_b   1.000
_cell.length_c   1.000
_cell.angle_alpha   90.00
_cell.angle_beta   90.00
_cell.angle_gamma   90.00
#
_symmetry.space_group_name_H-M   'P 1'
#
loop_
_entity.id
_entity.type
_entity.pdbx_description
1 polymer ?
#
loop_
_entity_poly.entity_id
_entity_poly.type
_entity_poly.pdbx_seq_one_letter_code
_entity_poly.pdbx_strand_id
1 'polypeptide(L)'
;MNKEKEIFFSIASGEKISCGQYEFIANHAGYASVNGKVEIQPDKSPFVFDVPLQSLDRQIVFSFTIQDDSYQKIIPDIVKLGDRTVQNRDFLRPGKYILVAEKEGYVPIKTEMEIKPSSAPYFIKAIFQIPGK
;
A
#
# COMPACT_ATOMS: atom_id res chain seq x y z
N MET A 1 -6.16 30.05 -31.38
CA MET A 1 -6.43 28.66 -30.97
C MET A 1 -6.33 28.63 -29.44
N ASN A 2 -7.47 28.81 -28.76
CA ASN A 2 -7.52 28.89 -27.31
C ASN A 2 -7.41 27.48 -26.74
N LYS A 3 -6.32 27.18 -26.02
CA LYS A 3 -6.30 26.04 -25.10
C LYS A 3 -7.15 26.47 -23.90
N GLU A 4 -8.36 25.95 -23.80
CA GLU A 4 -9.13 26.06 -22.56
C GLU A 4 -8.27 25.47 -21.43
N LYS A 5 -7.98 26.28 -20.42
CA LYS A 5 -7.40 25.77 -19.18
C LYS A 5 -8.48 24.90 -18.55
N GLU A 6 -8.28 23.59 -18.51
CA GLU A 6 -9.03 22.72 -17.61
C GLU A 6 -8.73 23.17 -16.18
N ILE A 7 -9.65 23.93 -15.58
CA ILE A 7 -9.54 24.38 -14.20
C ILE A 7 -10.03 23.23 -13.33
N PHE A 8 -9.10 22.41 -12.85
CA PHE A 8 -9.40 21.48 -11.77
C PHE A 8 -9.48 22.25 -10.44
N PHE A 9 -10.52 21.98 -9.66
CA PHE A 9 -10.62 22.39 -8.26
C PHE A 9 -10.69 21.15 -7.38
N SER A 10 -10.01 21.19 -6.24
CA SER A 10 -10.12 20.13 -5.23
C SER A 10 -11.37 20.37 -4.40
N ILE A 11 -12.13 19.30 -4.12
CA ILE A 11 -13.27 19.34 -3.22
C ILE A 11 -12.95 18.59 -1.92
N ALA A 12 -13.42 19.12 -0.79
CA ALA A 12 -13.43 18.41 0.49
C ALA A 12 -14.82 17.83 0.79
N SER A 13 -14.88 16.79 1.62
CA SER A 13 -16.14 16.21 2.06
C SER A 13 -17.02 17.25 2.76
N GLY A 14 -18.27 17.38 2.31
CA GLY A 14 -19.24 18.35 2.83
C GLY A 14 -19.20 19.73 2.16
N GLU A 15 -18.29 19.95 1.20
CA GLU A 15 -18.31 21.18 0.41
C GLU A 15 -19.50 21.23 -0.54
N LYS A 16 -20.00 22.45 -0.76
CA LYS A 16 -21.12 22.71 -1.67
C LYS A 16 -20.56 22.94 -3.07
N ILE A 17 -21.08 22.19 -4.02
CA ILE A 17 -20.83 22.36 -5.44
C ILE A 17 -22.15 22.51 -6.18
N SER A 18 -22.14 23.21 -7.32
CA SER A 18 -23.33 23.34 -8.15
C SER A 18 -23.72 21.98 -8.76
N CYS A 19 -24.99 21.83 -9.10
CA CYS A 19 -25.44 20.70 -9.89
C CYS A 19 -24.92 20.80 -11.32
N GLY A 20 -24.68 19.67 -11.98
CA GLY A 20 -24.15 19.62 -13.34
C GLY A 20 -23.29 18.40 -13.61
N GLN A 21 -22.67 18.38 -14.79
CA GLN A 21 -21.72 17.36 -15.19
C GLN A 21 -20.29 17.81 -14.89
N TYR A 22 -19.53 16.93 -14.27
CA TYR A 22 -18.13 17.17 -13.91
C TYR A 22 -17.25 16.05 -14.44
N GLU A 23 -16.08 16.40 -14.96
CA GLU A 23 -14.97 15.46 -15.07
C GLU A 23 -14.23 15.44 -13.74
N PHE A 24 -13.82 14.27 -13.28
CA PHE A 24 -13.13 14.13 -12.00
C PHE A 24 -11.86 13.31 -12.14
N ILE A 25 -10.93 13.58 -11.22
CA ILE A 25 -9.72 12.79 -10.98
C ILE A 25 -9.70 12.44 -9.49
N ALA A 26 -9.81 11.15 -9.18
CA ALA A 26 -9.67 10.63 -7.82
C ALA A 26 -8.25 10.11 -7.61
N ASN A 27 -7.55 10.65 -6.60
CA ASN A 27 -6.18 10.29 -6.27
C ASN A 27 -6.08 9.91 -4.79
N HIS A 28 -5.40 8.82 -4.50
CA HIS A 28 -5.01 8.45 -3.13
C HIS A 28 -3.64 7.77 -3.16
N ALA A 29 -2.77 8.12 -2.21
CA ALA A 29 -1.44 7.52 -2.13
C ALA A 29 -1.52 5.99 -2.02
N GLY A 30 -0.76 5.29 -2.86
CA GLY A 30 -0.75 3.82 -2.92
C GLY A 30 -1.84 3.19 -3.79
N TYR A 31 -2.63 3.98 -4.51
CA TYR A 31 -3.66 3.50 -5.43
C TYR A 31 -3.50 4.12 -6.82
N ALA A 32 -4.06 3.45 -7.83
CA ALA A 32 -4.14 3.96 -9.19
C ALA A 32 -5.14 5.13 -9.25
N SER A 33 -4.76 6.19 -9.94
CA SER A 33 -5.65 7.31 -10.23
C SER A 33 -6.83 6.87 -11.10
N VAL A 34 -8.02 7.37 -10.80
CA VAL A 34 -9.22 7.13 -11.59
C VAL A 34 -9.72 8.45 -12.15
N ASN A 35 -9.88 8.49 -13.48
CA ASN A 35 -10.50 9.59 -14.19
C ASN A 35 -11.90 9.17 -14.65
N GLY A 36 -12.86 10.09 -14.59
CA GLY A 36 -14.21 9.79 -15.05
C GLY A 36 -15.11 11.01 -15.14
N LYS A 37 -16.41 10.74 -15.30
CA LYS A 37 -17.46 11.76 -15.29
C LYS A 37 -18.49 11.44 -14.23
N VAL A 38 -19.03 12.47 -13.59
CA VAL A 38 -20.12 12.38 -12.63
C VAL A 38 -21.18 13.44 -12.95
N GLU A 39 -22.44 13.06 -12.84
CA GLU A 39 -23.57 13.98 -12.93
C GLU A 39 -24.16 14.16 -11.54
N ILE A 40 -24.26 15.42 -11.10
CA ILE A 40 -24.85 15.80 -9.82
C ILE A 40 -26.19 16.46 -10.11
N GLN A 41 -27.25 15.78 -9.74
CA GLN A 41 -28.61 16.30 -9.91
C GLN A 41 -29.03 17.15 -8.70
N PRO A 42 -29.96 18.11 -8.88
CA PRO A 42 -30.52 18.86 -7.76
C PRO A 42 -31.25 17.95 -6.77
N ASP A 43 -30.78 17.92 -5.53
CA ASP A 43 -31.41 17.18 -4.43
C ASP A 43 -31.29 17.99 -3.13
N LYS A 44 -32.21 17.74 -2.19
CA LYS A 44 -32.18 18.25 -0.82
C LYS A 44 -31.27 17.42 0.09
N SER A 45 -30.98 16.16 -0.30
CA SER A 45 -30.06 15.28 0.41
C SER A 45 -28.61 15.47 -0.06
N PRO A 46 -27.60 15.20 0.78
CA PRO A 46 -26.20 15.17 0.34
C PRO A 46 -25.98 14.14 -0.76
N PHE A 47 -25.26 14.53 -1.80
CA PHE A 47 -24.79 13.62 -2.82
C PHE A 47 -23.60 12.80 -2.29
N VAL A 48 -23.71 11.47 -2.34
CA VAL A 48 -22.63 10.55 -1.95
C VAL A 48 -21.92 10.09 -3.22
N PHE A 49 -20.61 10.31 -3.27
CA PHE A 49 -19.79 9.97 -4.42
C PHE A 49 -18.62 9.07 -4.01
N ASP A 50 -18.77 7.78 -4.27
CA ASP A 50 -17.75 6.78 -3.98
C ASP A 50 -17.01 6.38 -5.26
N VAL A 51 -15.67 6.44 -5.20
CA VAL A 51 -14.80 6.00 -6.30
C VAL A 51 -13.97 4.81 -5.82
N PRO A 52 -14.21 3.59 -6.33
CA PRO A 52 -13.38 2.44 -5.98
C PRO A 52 -11.99 2.62 -6.59
N LEU A 53 -10.95 2.51 -5.76
CA LEU A 53 -9.56 2.63 -6.18
C LEU A 53 -8.84 1.28 -6.13
N GLN A 54 -8.04 0.99 -7.15
CA GLN A 54 -7.20 -0.21 -7.19
C GLN A 54 -5.86 0.08 -6.52
N SER A 55 -5.48 -0.71 -5.52
CA SER A 55 -4.16 -0.58 -4.89
C SER A 55 -3.04 -0.90 -5.87
N LEU A 56 -1.97 -0.11 -5.84
CA LEU A 56 -0.76 -0.37 -6.60
C LEU A 56 0.18 -1.30 -5.83
N ASP A 57 1.01 -2.03 -6.56
CA ASP A 57 2.08 -2.83 -5.97
C ASP A 57 3.04 -1.95 -5.17
N ARG A 58 3.41 -2.41 -3.98
CA ARG A 58 4.25 -1.69 -3.03
C ARG A 58 5.62 -2.38 -2.95
N GLN A 59 6.68 -1.59 -2.99
CA GLN A 59 8.03 -2.12 -2.78
C GLN A 59 8.19 -2.62 -1.34
N ILE A 60 8.73 -3.82 -1.16
CA ILE A 60 9.08 -4.36 0.16
C ILE A 60 10.59 -4.28 0.39
N VAL A 61 10.99 -3.90 1.59
CA VAL A 61 12.40 -3.80 1.98
C VAL A 61 12.65 -4.63 3.23
N PHE A 62 13.62 -5.52 3.15
CA PHE A 62 13.96 -6.44 4.23
C PHE A 62 14.90 -5.77 5.22
N SER A 63 14.62 -5.97 6.51
CA SER A 63 15.45 -5.53 7.62
C SER A 63 15.38 -6.58 8.73
N PHE A 64 16.08 -7.69 8.53
CA PHE A 64 16.20 -8.74 9.54
C PHE A 64 17.42 -8.50 10.43
N THR A 65 17.29 -8.83 11.71
CA THR A 65 18.37 -8.76 12.71
C THR A 65 18.38 -10.06 13.52
N ILE A 66 19.32 -10.19 14.45
CA ILE A 66 19.38 -11.31 15.39
C ILE A 66 19.04 -10.83 16.80
N GLN A 67 18.54 -11.72 17.65
CA GLN A 67 18.09 -11.38 19.01
C GLN A 67 19.21 -10.80 19.89
N ASP A 68 20.44 -11.34 19.77
CA ASP A 68 21.60 -10.93 20.57
C ASP A 68 22.24 -9.62 20.08
N ASP A 69 21.94 -9.19 18.84
CA ASP A 69 22.44 -7.94 18.25
C ASP A 69 21.43 -7.34 17.25
N SER A 70 20.69 -6.33 17.73
CA SER A 70 19.71 -5.59 16.93
C SER A 70 20.31 -4.65 15.88
N TYR A 71 21.63 -4.38 15.95
CA TYR A 71 22.35 -3.59 14.96
C TYR A 71 22.94 -4.46 13.85
N GLN A 72 23.22 -5.73 14.14
CA GLN A 72 23.67 -6.69 13.16
C GLN A 72 22.52 -7.09 12.21
N LYS A 73 22.62 -6.65 10.96
CA LYS A 73 21.74 -7.11 9.90
C LYS A 73 22.11 -8.53 9.50
N ILE A 74 21.08 -9.33 9.23
CA ILE A 74 21.22 -10.69 8.68
C ILE A 74 20.38 -10.80 7.42
N ILE A 75 20.89 -11.55 6.44
CA ILE A 75 20.18 -11.82 5.18
C ILE A 75 19.60 -13.23 5.28
N PRO A 76 18.26 -13.39 5.30
CA PRO A 76 17.61 -14.70 5.26
C PRO A 76 18.00 -15.46 3.99
N ASP A 77 18.00 -16.79 4.07
CA ASP A 77 18.22 -17.66 2.91
C ASP A 77 16.94 -17.74 2.06
N ILE A 78 15.78 -17.76 2.73
CA ILE A 78 14.46 -17.79 2.09
C ILE A 78 13.56 -16.78 2.79
N VAL A 79 12.80 -16.01 2.00
CA VAL A 79 11.68 -15.19 2.47
C VAL A 79 10.46 -15.48 1.61
N LYS A 80 9.34 -15.82 2.24
CA LYS A 80 8.04 -16.01 1.59
C LYS A 80 6.99 -15.11 2.22
N LEU A 81 6.10 -14.60 1.38
CA LEU A 81 4.87 -13.89 1.78
C LEU A 81 3.68 -14.66 1.19
N GLY A 82 3.00 -15.43 2.05
CA GLY A 82 2.09 -16.49 1.59
C GLY A 82 2.86 -17.55 0.81
N ASP A 83 2.36 -17.89 -0.38
CA ASP A 83 2.99 -18.90 -1.25
C ASP A 83 4.09 -18.34 -2.16
N ARG A 84 4.33 -17.02 -2.12
CA ARG A 84 5.30 -16.36 -3.00
C ARG A 84 6.64 -16.19 -2.29
N THR A 85 7.70 -16.79 -2.85
CA THR A 85 9.08 -16.43 -2.52
C THR A 85 9.38 -15.03 -3.05
N VAL A 86 9.95 -14.18 -2.20
CA VAL A 86 10.24 -12.77 -2.49
C VAL A 86 11.68 -12.40 -2.18
N GLN A 87 12.21 -11.45 -2.93
CA GLN A 87 13.53 -10.87 -2.73
C GLN A 87 13.44 -9.47 -2.14
N ASN A 88 14.56 -8.97 -1.61
CA ASN A 88 14.63 -7.61 -1.11
C ASN A 88 14.38 -6.63 -2.27
N ARG A 89 13.53 -5.63 -2.05
CA ARG A 89 13.08 -4.64 -3.05
C ARG A 89 12.12 -5.16 -4.13
N ASP A 90 11.56 -6.35 -3.94
CA ASP A 90 10.44 -6.82 -4.75
C ASP A 90 9.20 -5.92 -4.61
N PHE A 91 8.29 -6.04 -5.59
CA PHE A 91 6.99 -5.39 -5.57
C PHE A 91 5.90 -6.44 -5.33
N LEU A 92 5.02 -6.13 -4.38
CA LEU A 92 3.91 -6.99 -3.96
C LEU A 92 2.64 -6.15 -3.77
N ARG A 93 1.50 -6.73 -4.13
CA ARG A 93 0.21 -6.12 -3.80
C ARG A 93 0.06 -5.93 -2.29
N PRO A 94 -0.54 -4.82 -1.84
CA PRO A 94 -1.03 -4.70 -0.48
C PRO A 94 -2.01 -5.83 -0.12
N GLY A 95 -2.01 -6.23 1.15
CA GLY A 95 -2.84 -7.34 1.63
C GLY A 95 -2.35 -7.94 2.94
N LYS A 96 -3.03 -9.00 3.37
CA LYS A 96 -2.64 -9.82 4.52
C LYS A 96 -1.78 -10.99 4.05
N TYR A 97 -0.68 -11.23 4.74
CA TYR A 97 0.30 -12.26 4.40
C TYR A 97 0.77 -13.02 5.63
N ILE A 98 1.13 -14.28 5.43
CA ILE A 98 1.98 -15.01 6.35
C ILE A 98 3.42 -14.80 5.89
N LEU A 99 4.23 -14.14 6.71
CA LEU A 99 5.67 -14.08 6.53
C LEU A 99 6.27 -15.41 6.99
N VAL A 100 7.05 -16.03 6.12
CA VAL A 100 7.97 -17.12 6.47
C VAL A 100 9.38 -16.69 6.11
N ALA A 101 10.30 -16.68 7.07
CA ALA A 101 11.70 -16.41 6.81
C ALA A 101 12.58 -17.48 7.46
N GLU A 102 13.54 -17.98 6.69
CA GLU A 102 14.43 -19.06 7.10
C GLU A 102 15.88 -18.62 6.97
N LYS A 103 16.68 -19.03 7.95
CA LYS A 103 18.13 -18.83 7.95
C LYS A 103 18.78 -20.03 8.62
N GLU A 104 19.76 -20.63 7.97
CA GLU A 104 20.51 -21.75 8.54
C GLU A 104 21.11 -21.38 9.91
N GLY A 105 20.89 -22.25 10.90
CA GLY A 105 21.34 -22.04 12.28
C GLY A 105 20.40 -21.19 13.15
N TYR A 106 19.26 -20.72 12.63
CA TYR A 106 18.28 -19.93 13.37
C TYR A 106 16.90 -20.57 13.39
N VAL A 107 16.08 -20.20 14.38
CA VAL A 107 14.66 -20.59 14.42
C VAL A 107 13.90 -19.89 13.29
N PRO A 108 13.17 -20.61 12.43
CA PRO A 108 12.36 -20.01 11.37
C PRO A 108 11.32 -19.04 11.93
N ILE A 109 11.14 -17.91 11.24
CA ILE A 109 10.13 -16.92 11.58
C ILE A 109 8.86 -17.26 10.81
N LYS A 110 7.72 -17.37 11.52
CA LYS A 110 6.38 -17.48 10.92
C LYS A 110 5.42 -16.54 11.63
N THR A 111 4.94 -15.51 10.94
CA THR A 111 4.05 -14.49 11.55
C THR A 111 3.06 -13.92 10.55
N GLU A 112 1.90 -13.49 11.03
CA GLU A 112 0.93 -12.77 10.21
C GLU A 112 1.30 -11.29 10.13
N MET A 113 1.06 -10.67 8.98
CA MET A 113 1.28 -9.25 8.77
C MET A 113 0.31 -8.65 7.75
N GLU A 114 0.07 -7.35 7.86
CA GLU A 114 -0.73 -6.58 6.91
C GLU A 114 0.14 -5.50 6.24
N ILE A 115 0.18 -5.53 4.91
CA ILE A 115 0.79 -4.49 4.08
C ILE A 115 -0.34 -3.61 3.58
N LYS A 116 -0.46 -2.40 4.12
CA LYS A 116 -1.44 -1.41 3.66
C LYS A 116 -0.96 -0.71 2.37
N PRO A 117 -1.88 -0.24 1.51
CA PRO A 117 -1.52 0.60 0.36
C PRO A 117 -0.76 1.85 0.80
N SER A 118 0.30 2.18 0.07
CA SER A 118 1.10 3.39 0.27
C SER A 118 2.01 3.61 -0.94
N SER A 119 2.40 4.85 -1.19
CA SER A 119 3.46 5.19 -2.15
C SER A 119 4.87 4.94 -1.61
N ALA A 120 5.04 4.84 -0.28
CA ALA A 120 6.33 4.58 0.35
C ALA A 120 6.62 3.06 0.42
N PRO A 121 7.88 2.62 0.42
CA PRO A 121 8.21 1.22 0.66
C PRO A 121 7.66 0.68 2.00
N TYR A 122 7.40 -0.62 2.07
CA TYR A 122 7.07 -1.33 3.31
C TYR A 122 8.32 -2.00 3.86
N PHE A 123 8.67 -1.74 5.13
CA PHE A 123 9.84 -2.35 5.77
C PHE A 123 9.41 -3.60 6.55
N ILE A 124 9.82 -4.77 6.09
CA ILE A 124 9.68 -6.01 6.84
C ILE A 124 10.80 -6.07 7.86
N LYS A 125 10.43 -5.92 9.14
CA LYS A 125 11.34 -6.00 10.27
C LYS A 125 11.03 -7.27 11.05
N ALA A 126 12.02 -8.15 11.19
CA ALA A 126 11.87 -9.35 11.99
C ALA A 126 13.23 -9.73 12.60
N ILE A 127 13.18 -10.53 13.66
CA ILE A 127 14.35 -10.88 14.46
C ILE A 127 14.47 -12.40 14.46
N PHE A 128 15.61 -12.92 14.05
CA PHE A 128 15.92 -14.34 14.16
C PHE A 128 16.40 -14.67 15.58
N GLN A 129 15.92 -15.80 16.09
CA GLN A 129 16.33 -16.36 17.37
C GLN A 129 17.34 -17.49 17.15
N ILE A 130 18.30 -17.60 18.07
CA ILE A 130 19.26 -18.71 18.08
C ILE A 130 18.60 -19.87 18.84
N PRO A 131 18.59 -21.10 18.30
CA PRO A 131 18.03 -22.25 18.99
C PRO A 131 18.71 -22.49 20.35
N GLY A 132 17.93 -22.67 21.41
CA GLY A 132 18.44 -23.04 22.75
C GLY A 132 19.05 -21.90 23.57
N LYS A 133 18.87 -20.64 23.16
CA LYS A 133 19.11 -19.45 23.98
C LYS A 133 17.81 -18.80 24.42
#